data_AF-A0A2N7TPJ7-F1
#
_entry.id   AF-A0A2N7TPJ7-F1
#
_cell.length_a   1.000
_cell.length_b   1.000
_cell.length_c   1.000
_cell.angle_alpha   90.00
_cell.angle_beta   90.00
_cell.angle_gamma   90.00
#
_symmetry.space_group_name_H-M   'P 1'
#
loop_
_entity.id
_entity.type
_entity.pdbx_description
1 polymer ?
#
loop_
_entity_poly.entity_id
_entity_poly.type
_entity_poly.pdbx_seq_one_letter_code
_entity_poly.pdbx_strand_id
1 'polypeptide(L)'
;MAQRRFDLEGIDSQRLMEEIDRARIGNPLRARLINGDSTLQAWGPEPWIDSVARHVERLRQPAPRGPSGVRVFRGGTATETSVAE
;
A
#
# COMPACT_ATOMS: atom_id res chain seq x y z
N MET A 1 -10.29 18.42 -10.73
CA MET A 1 -10.09 17.84 -9.38
C MET A 1 -10.92 16.58 -9.30
N ALA A 2 -10.37 15.51 -8.72
CA ALA A 2 -11.04 14.23 -8.56
C ALA A 2 -11.28 13.93 -7.07
N GLN A 3 -12.21 13.00 -6.80
CA GLN A 3 -12.50 12.50 -5.47
C GLN A 3 -12.54 10.97 -5.52
N ARG A 4 -11.91 10.30 -4.55
CA ARG A 4 -11.94 8.84 -4.42
C ARG A 4 -12.08 8.43 -2.96
N ARG A 5 -12.75 7.31 -2.74
CA ARG A 5 -12.89 6.67 -1.43
C ARG A 5 -12.05 5.40 -1.42
N PHE A 6 -11.38 5.15 -0.31
CA PHE A 6 -10.58 3.95 -0.07
C PHE A 6 -11.10 3.27 1.17
N ASP A 7 -11.41 1.99 1.03
CA ASP A 7 -11.74 1.12 2.15
C ASP A 7 -10.47 0.79 2.95
N LEU A 8 -10.54 0.95 4.27
CA LEU A 8 -9.41 0.72 5.18
C LEU A 8 -9.61 -0.55 6.01
N GLU A 9 -10.48 -1.47 5.59
CA GLU A 9 -10.68 -2.72 6.31
C GLU A 9 -9.35 -3.50 6.39
N GLY A 10 -8.90 -3.75 7.63
CA GLY A 10 -7.62 -4.41 7.91
C GLY A 10 -6.38 -3.52 7.75
N ILE A 11 -6.54 -2.20 7.55
CA ILE A 11 -5.45 -1.24 7.40
C ILE A 11 -5.38 -0.34 8.65
N ASP A 12 -4.17 -0.10 9.14
CA ASP A 12 -3.92 0.88 10.20
C ASP A 12 -4.09 2.31 9.64
N SER A 13 -5.23 2.92 9.94
CA SER A 13 -5.63 4.24 9.45
C SER A 13 -4.75 5.37 10.00
N GLN A 14 -4.24 5.23 11.22
CA GLN A 14 -3.32 6.20 11.81
C GLN A 14 -1.98 6.20 11.06
N ARG A 15 -1.40 5.01 10.85
CA ARG A 15 -0.16 4.85 10.11
C ARG A 15 -0.27 5.36 8.67
N LEU A 16 -1.43 5.15 8.02
CA LEU A 16 -1.69 5.69 6.69
C LEU A 16 -1.66 7.23 6.68
N MET A 17 -2.29 7.87 7.64
CA MET A 17 -2.31 9.33 7.74
C MET A 17 -0.91 9.90 8.00
N GLU A 18 -0.10 9.25 8.85
CA GLU A 18 1.29 9.61 9.07
C GLU A 18 2.14 9.50 7.80
N GLU A 19 1.96 8.45 7.00
CA GLU A 19 2.70 8.28 5.74
C GLU A 19 2.26 9.30 4.67
N ILE A 20 0.97 9.65 4.60
CA ILE A 20 0.46 10.70 3.71
C ILE A 20 1.05 12.06 4.07
N ASP A 21 1.11 12.39 5.37
CA ASP A 21 1.72 13.61 5.89
C ASP A 21 3.24 13.65 5.61
N ARG A 22 3.95 12.56 5.93
CA ARG A 22 5.39 12.40 5.69
C ARG A 22 5.75 12.52 4.21
N ALA A 23 4.95 11.93 3.32
CA ALA A 23 5.17 11.99 1.89
C ALA A 23 4.93 13.40 1.31
N ARG A 24 4.56 14.38 2.16
CA ARG A 24 4.19 15.74 1.76
C ARG A 24 3.24 15.74 0.57
N ILE A 25 2.32 14.78 0.57
CA ILE A 25 1.16 14.78 -0.33
C ILE A 25 0.19 15.84 0.22
N GLY A 26 0.70 17.03 0.52
CA GLY A 26 0.02 18.13 1.18
C GLY A 26 -0.15 19.27 0.17
N ASN A 27 -1.41 19.62 -0.06
CA ASN A 27 -1.92 20.69 -0.91
C ASN A 27 -1.43 20.65 -2.38
N PRO A 28 -2.32 20.35 -3.36
CA PRO A 28 -3.78 20.45 -3.31
C PRO A 28 -4.57 19.20 -2.85
N LEU A 29 -3.92 18.13 -2.36
CA LEU A 29 -4.67 16.97 -1.82
C LEU A 29 -5.21 17.25 -0.42
N ARG A 30 -6.47 16.89 -0.23
CA ARG A 30 -7.15 16.76 1.05
C ARG A 30 -7.47 15.29 1.28
N ALA A 31 -7.31 14.82 2.51
CA ALA A 31 -7.70 13.49 2.92
C ALA A 31 -8.42 13.56 4.27
N ARG A 32 -9.49 12.79 4.44
CA ARG A 32 -10.29 12.75 5.67
C ARG A 32 -10.80 11.33 5.92
N LEU A 33 -10.67 10.88 7.16
CA LEU A 33 -11.26 9.64 7.62
C LEU A 33 -12.77 9.83 7.89
N ILE A 34 -13.57 8.88 7.43
CA ILE A 34 -15.02 8.82 7.62
C ILE A 34 -15.42 7.40 8.05
N ASN A 35 -16.70 7.20 8.42
CA ASN A 35 -17.23 5.90 8.86
C ASN A 35 -16.43 5.30 10.04
N GLY A 36 -16.11 6.11 11.06
CA GLY A 36 -15.32 5.65 12.21
C GLY A 36 -13.96 5.09 11.80
N ASP A 37 -13.23 5.84 10.98
CA ASP A 37 -11.86 5.54 10.53
C ASP A 37 -11.71 4.30 9.63
N SER A 38 -12.83 3.72 9.19
CA SER A 38 -12.86 2.56 8.29
C SER A 38 -12.76 2.95 6.81
N THR A 39 -12.86 4.24 6.48
CA THR A 39 -12.81 4.69 5.08
C THR A 39 -12.03 6.01 4.98
N LEU A 40 -11.07 6.08 4.05
CA LEU A 40 -10.40 7.32 3.68
C LEU A 40 -11.10 7.95 2.48
N GLN A 41 -11.51 9.21 2.62
CA GLN A 41 -11.97 10.03 1.51
C GLN A 41 -10.87 11.01 1.12
N ALA A 42 -10.46 10.99 -0.15
CA ALA A 42 -9.40 11.85 -0.67
C ALA A 42 -9.89 12.68 -1.85
N TRP A 43 -9.44 13.93 -1.93
CA TRP A 43 -9.78 14.89 -2.98
C TRP A 43 -8.51 15.60 -3.45
N GLY A 44 -8.32 15.72 -4.76
CA GLY A 44 -7.16 16.42 -5.32
C GLY A 44 -6.95 16.13 -6.80
N PRO A 45 -5.76 16.43 -7.35
CA PRO A 45 -5.34 15.99 -8.67
C PRO A 45 -5.26 14.46 -8.74
N GLU A 46 -5.63 13.87 -9.87
CA GLU A 46 -5.54 12.41 -10.09
C GLU A 46 -4.18 11.78 -9.70
N PRO A 47 -3.01 12.33 -10.08
CA PRO A 47 -1.72 11.72 -9.69
C PRO A 47 -1.50 11.62 -8.18
N TRP A 48 -2.14 12.50 -7.40
CA TRP A 48 -2.05 12.49 -5.94
C TRP A 48 -3.00 11.46 -5.34
N ILE A 49 -4.18 11.29 -5.95
CA ILE A 49 -5.11 10.21 -5.57
C ILE A 49 -4.50 8.84 -5.85
N ASP A 50 -3.82 8.67 -6.99
CA ASP A 50 -3.05 7.46 -7.31
C ASP A 50 -1.91 7.21 -6.31
N SER A 51 -1.28 8.28 -5.85
CA SER A 51 -0.26 8.17 -4.80
C SER A 51 -0.86 7.66 -3.50
N VAL A 52 -2.03 8.15 -3.07
CA VAL A 52 -2.75 7.64 -1.89
C VAL A 52 -3.16 6.18 -2.10
N ALA A 53 -3.69 5.83 -3.28
CA ALA A 53 -4.06 4.45 -3.60
C ALA A 53 -2.88 3.49 -3.39
N ARG A 54 -1.69 3.85 -3.90
CA ARG A 54 -0.47 3.06 -3.73
C ARG A 54 -0.04 2.92 -2.27
N HIS A 55 -0.26 3.94 -1.42
CA HIS A 55 0.03 3.84 0.02
C HIS A 55 -0.95 2.90 0.72
N VAL A 56 -2.24 3.00 0.40
CA VAL A 56 -3.28 2.09 0.91
C VAL A 56 -2.95 0.65 0.51
N GLU A 57 -2.61 0.39 -0.75
CA GLU A 57 -2.22 -0.95 -1.21
C GLU A 57 -0.98 -1.48 -0.49
N ARG A 58 0.05 -0.64 -0.27
CA ARG A 58 1.24 -1.04 0.48
C ARG A 58 0.97 -1.42 1.92
N LEU A 59 0.01 -0.75 2.57
CA LEU A 59 -0.39 -1.08 3.95
C LEU A 59 -1.33 -2.29 4.00
N ARG A 60 -2.14 -2.50 2.95
CA ARG A 60 -3.01 -3.66 2.83
C ARG A 60 -2.24 -4.95 2.57
N GLN A 61 -1.13 -4.84 1.85
CA GLN A 61 -0.20 -5.95 1.72
C GLN A 61 0.44 -6.19 3.10
N PRO A 62 0.35 -7.42 3.66
CA PRO A 62 1.06 -7.72 4.89
C PRO A 62 2.54 -7.41 4.65
N ALA A 63 3.10 -6.52 5.46
CA ALA A 63 4.53 -6.21 5.41
C ALA A 63 5.30 -7.53 5.31
N PRO A 64 6.15 -7.75 4.29
CA PRO A 64 6.86 -9.01 4.14
C PRO A 64 7.64 -9.25 5.43
N ARG A 65 7.15 -10.20 6.23
CA ARG A 65 7.79 -10.64 7.46
C ARG A 65 9.01 -11.46 7.05
N GLY A 66 10.16 -10.81 6.87
CA GLY A 66 11.46 -11.47 6.63
C GLY A 66 11.87 -11.60 5.15
N PRO A 67 13.15 -11.94 4.91
CA PRO A 67 13.84 -11.74 3.64
C PRO A 67 13.22 -12.60 2.53
N SER A 68 13.04 -11.99 1.35
CA SER A 68 12.79 -12.60 0.04
C SER A 68 12.35 -14.07 0.08
N GLY A 69 11.06 -14.30 0.33
CA GLY A 69 10.42 -15.56 0.02
C GLY A 69 10.52 -15.80 -1.50
N VAL A 70 11.36 -16.76 -1.86
CA VAL A 70 11.60 -17.26 -3.22
C VAL A 70 10.25 -17.52 -3.92
N ARG A 71 10.05 -16.88 -5.08
CA ARG A 71 8.98 -17.21 -6.03
C ARG A 71 9.26 -18.61 -6.58
N VAL A 72 8.60 -19.63 -6.05
CA VAL A 72 8.49 -20.93 -6.72
C VAL A 72 7.42 -20.82 -7.80
N PHE A 73 7.86 -20.63 -9.04
CA PHE A 73 7.02 -20.88 -10.20
C PHE A 73 6.93 -22.39 -10.41
N ARG A 74 5.71 -22.92 -10.31
CA ARG A 74 5.42 -24.29 -10.70
C ARG A 74 5.38 -24.36 -12.24
N GLY A 75 6.48 -24.79 -12.83
CA GLY A 75 6.51 -25.21 -14.24
C GLY A 75 7.88 -25.17 -14.88
N GLY A 76 8.58 -26.31 -14.89
CA GLY A 76 9.60 -26.60 -15.91
C GLY A 76 11.04 -26.70 -15.43
N THR A 77 11.47 -27.94 -15.20
CA THR A 77 12.84 -28.49 -15.32
C THR A 77 14.00 -27.82 -14.58
N ALA A 78 14.26 -28.37 -13.38
CA ALA A 78 15.55 -28.81 -12.85
C ALA A 78 16.83 -28.16 -13.42
N THR A 79 17.56 -27.47 -12.56
CA THR A 79 19.00 -27.68 -12.39
C THR A 79 19.36 -27.26 -10.96
N GLU A 80 19.43 -28.23 -10.07
CA GLU A 80 20.13 -28.11 -8.78
C GLU A 80 21.63 -28.08 -9.05
N THR A 81 22.32 -27.08 -8.50
CA THR A 81 23.78 -27.00 -8.38
C THR A 81 24.04 -25.96 -7.29
N SER A 82 24.78 -26.19 -6.21
CA SER A 82 25.44 -27.37 -5.62
C SER A 82 25.96 -26.94 -4.23
N VAL A 83 26.56 -27.91 -3.51
CA VAL A 83 27.45 -27.86 -2.31
C VAL A 83 26.79 -27.99 -0.93
N ALA A 84 27.24 -28.81 0.02
CA ALA A 84 28.18 -29.93 0.09
C ALA A 84 28.06 -30.52 1.52
N GLU A 85 28.16 -31.84 1.68
CA GLU A 85 28.88 -32.64 2.71
C GLU A 85 28.44 -34.10 2.67
#